data_AF-A0A529AR58-F1
#
_entry.id   AF-A0A529AR58-F1
#
_cell.length_a   1.000
_cell.length_b   1.000
_cell.length_c   1.000
_cell.angle_alpha   90.00
_cell.angle_beta   90.00
_cell.angle_gamma   90.00
#
_symmetry.space_group_name_H-M   'P 1'
#
loop_
_entity.id
_entity.type
_entity.pdbx_description
1 polymer ?
#
loop_
_entity_poly.entity_id
_entity_poly.type
_entity_poly.pdbx_seq_one_letter_code
_entity_poly.pdbx_strand_id
1 'polypeptide(L)'
;MGNGGMTDFGRQSELTDASTVSRDKLARTVPGMAHFAGTGPVGATCSECDFWRQFENQKKPSCKKFRLITGRSGKPVPGFTPACRYFNKRTGGAA
;
A
#
# COMPACT_ATOMS: atom_id res chain seq x y z
N MET A 1 -34.35 -3.05 -11.94
CA MET A 1 -33.85 -4.15 -11.11
C MET A 1 -32.34 -4.01 -10.94
N GLY A 2 -31.80 -4.18 -9.72
CA GLY A 2 -30.35 -4.26 -9.39
C GLY A 2 -29.70 -2.91 -9.05
N ASN A 3 -29.77 -2.34 -7.84
CA ASN A 3 -29.09 -2.73 -6.58
C ASN A 3 -27.57 -2.94 -6.70
N GLY A 4 -26.76 -2.14 -5.99
CA GLY A 4 -25.37 -2.52 -5.71
C GLY A 4 -24.39 -1.39 -5.35
N GLY A 5 -24.45 -0.91 -4.11
CA GLY A 5 -23.23 -0.55 -3.36
C GLY A 5 -22.58 0.79 -3.68
N MET A 6 -23.07 1.85 -3.03
CA MET A 6 -22.22 2.95 -2.57
C MET A 6 -21.11 2.38 -1.67
N THR A 7 -19.98 1.98 -2.25
CA THR A 7 -18.76 1.73 -1.47
C THR A 7 -18.15 3.09 -1.13
N ASP A 8 -18.56 3.63 0.01
CA ASP A 8 -17.81 4.51 0.92
C ASP A 8 -16.46 5.06 0.39
N PHE A 9 -16.50 5.90 -0.65
CA PHE A 9 -15.33 6.62 -1.15
C PHE A 9 -14.86 7.72 -0.17
N GLY A 10 -15.51 7.84 1.01
CA GLY A 10 -15.29 8.89 2.01
C GLY A 10 -14.14 8.64 3.00
N ARG A 11 -13.44 7.51 2.93
CA ARG A 11 -12.37 7.17 3.90
C ARG A 11 -10.97 7.11 3.30
N GLN A 12 -10.66 8.04 2.39
CA GLN A 12 -9.31 8.21 1.83
C GLN A 12 -8.69 9.57 2.20
N SER A 13 -9.23 10.27 3.20
CA SER A 13 -8.84 11.62 3.65
C SER A 13 -7.40 11.77 4.16
N GLU A 14 -6.61 10.69 4.11
CA GLU A 14 -5.24 10.62 4.62
C GLU A 14 -4.23 10.34 3.50
N LEU A 15 -4.71 10.19 2.27
CA LEU A 15 -3.89 10.11 1.06
C LEU A 15 -4.02 11.45 0.35
N THR A 16 -2.95 12.25 0.37
CA THR A 16 -2.93 13.67 -0.02
C THR A 16 -3.30 13.99 -1.48
N ASP A 17 -3.80 13.04 -2.28
CA ASP A 17 -4.00 13.27 -3.72
C ASP A 17 -4.84 12.20 -4.45
N ALA A 18 -5.91 11.68 -3.83
CA ALA A 18 -6.74 10.65 -4.48
C ALA A 18 -7.42 11.13 -5.79
N SER A 19 -7.59 12.44 -5.98
CA SER A 19 -8.18 13.06 -7.18
C SER A 19 -7.27 13.05 -8.40
N THR A 20 -5.96 13.00 -8.22
CA THR A 20 -4.95 13.05 -9.30
C THR A 20 -4.53 11.67 -9.77
N VAL A 21 -4.95 10.61 -9.09
CA VAL A 21 -4.50 9.25 -9.35
C VAL A 21 -5.58 8.46 -10.07
N SER A 22 -5.21 7.79 -11.16
CA SER A 22 -6.14 6.98 -11.96
C SER A 22 -6.89 5.97 -11.08
N ARG A 23 -8.19 5.79 -11.35
CA ARG A 23 -9.08 4.87 -10.59
C ARG A 23 -8.53 3.44 -10.53
N ASP A 24 -7.81 3.01 -11.55
CA ASP A 24 -7.15 1.72 -11.58
C ASP A 24 -6.05 1.57 -10.51
N LYS A 25 -5.27 2.63 -10.26
CA LYS A 25 -4.26 2.65 -9.19
C LYS A 25 -4.91 2.69 -7.81
N LEU A 26 -6.03 3.40 -7.68
CA LEU A 26 -6.85 3.40 -6.46
C LEU A 26 -7.38 2.00 -6.14
N ALA A 27 -7.91 1.27 -7.14
CA ALA A 27 -8.43 -0.08 -6.97
C ALA A 27 -7.35 -1.09 -6.54
N ARG A 28 -6.10 -0.90 -6.99
CA ARG A 28 -4.95 -1.72 -6.60
C ARG A 28 -4.32 -1.31 -5.27
N THR A 29 -4.68 -0.13 -4.75
CA THR A 29 -4.14 0.40 -3.49
C THR A 29 -4.87 -0.23 -2.33
N VAL A 30 -4.13 -0.91 -1.47
CA VAL A 30 -4.69 -1.51 -0.25
C VAL A 30 -4.53 -0.57 0.94
N PRO A 31 -5.48 -0.57 1.89
CA PRO A 31 -5.32 0.18 3.14
C PRO A 31 -4.04 -0.25 3.87
N GLY A 32 -3.28 0.72 4.37
CA GLY A 32 -1.98 0.48 5.01
C GLY A 32 -0.76 0.65 4.09
N MET A 33 -0.96 1.01 2.82
CA MET A 33 0.13 1.45 1.93
C MET A 33 0.48 2.92 2.16
N ALA A 34 1.78 3.25 2.09
CA ALA A 34 2.26 4.62 2.25
C ALA A 34 1.82 5.58 1.12
N HIS A 35 1.55 5.03 -0.07
CA HIS A 35 1.07 5.75 -1.25
C HIS A 35 0.39 4.76 -2.21
N PHE A 36 -0.22 5.26 -3.29
CA PHE A 36 -0.94 4.44 -4.26
C PHE A 36 -0.08 3.33 -4.88
N ALA A 37 -0.68 2.15 -5.03
CA ALA A 37 -0.05 1.01 -5.68
C ALA A 37 0.29 1.31 -7.15
N GLY A 38 1.44 0.81 -7.60
CA GLY A 38 1.89 0.99 -8.99
C GLY A 38 2.35 2.41 -9.31
N THR A 39 2.75 3.17 -8.29
CA THR A 39 3.47 4.44 -8.43
C THR A 39 4.98 4.29 -8.22
N GLY A 40 5.44 3.09 -7.82
CA GLY A 40 6.85 2.72 -7.76
C GLY A 40 7.39 2.20 -9.10
N PRO A 41 8.62 1.66 -9.10
CA PRO A 41 9.24 1.11 -10.30
C PRO A 41 8.41 -0.02 -10.91
N VAL A 42 8.40 -0.08 -12.25
CA VAL A 42 7.62 -1.08 -13.00
C VAL A 42 8.10 -2.47 -12.66
N GLY A 43 7.17 -3.38 -12.36
CA GLY A 43 7.45 -4.76 -11.98
C GLY A 43 7.81 -4.97 -10.50
N ALA A 44 8.09 -3.90 -9.75
CA ALA A 44 8.40 -4.02 -8.32
C ALA A 44 7.15 -4.23 -7.47
N THR A 45 7.28 -5.09 -6.47
CA THR A 45 6.22 -5.45 -5.53
C THR A 45 6.55 -5.02 -4.11
N CYS A 46 5.53 -4.97 -3.24
CA CYS A 46 5.74 -4.68 -1.82
C CYS A 46 6.66 -5.71 -1.15
N SER A 47 6.62 -6.99 -1.53
CA SER A 47 7.52 -8.03 -1.00
C SER A 47 9.00 -7.73 -1.20
N GLU A 48 9.34 -7.04 -2.29
CA GLU A 48 10.71 -6.66 -2.63
C GLU A 48 11.15 -5.36 -1.94
N CYS A 49 10.26 -4.74 -1.16
CA CYS A 49 10.51 -3.48 -0.48
C CYS A 49 11.09 -3.71 0.92
N ASP A 50 12.11 -2.94 1.28
CA ASP A 50 12.72 -2.92 2.62
C ASP A 50 11.69 -2.55 3.71
N PHE A 51 10.73 -1.69 3.37
CA PHE A 51 9.68 -1.27 4.30
C PHE A 51 8.60 -2.33 4.54
N TRP A 52 8.53 -3.40 3.75
CA TRP A 52 7.52 -4.45 3.92
C TRP A 52 7.98 -5.48 4.94
N ARG A 53 7.51 -5.37 6.17
CA ARG A 53 7.98 -6.24 7.26
C ARG A 53 6.86 -6.62 8.20
N GLN A 54 7.04 -7.74 8.88
CA GLN A 54 6.19 -8.13 9.98
C GLN A 54 6.50 -7.26 11.22
N PHE A 55 5.45 -6.76 11.86
CA PHE A 55 5.53 -6.06 13.13
C PHE A 55 5.07 -7.00 14.23
N GLU A 56 5.59 -6.82 15.46
CA GLU A 56 5.27 -7.68 16.61
C GLU A 56 3.76 -7.81 16.86
N ASN A 57 3.02 -6.72 16.65
CA ASN A 57 1.56 -6.68 16.82
C ASN A 57 0.76 -7.14 15.59
N GLN A 58 1.40 -7.73 14.58
CA GLN A 58 0.73 -8.19 13.36
C GLN A 58 1.20 -9.59 12.93
N LYS A 59 0.24 -10.46 12.62
CA LYS A 59 0.51 -11.80 12.04
C LYS A 59 1.00 -11.73 10.59
N LYS A 60 0.74 -10.63 9.89
CA LYS A 60 1.07 -10.44 8.47
C LYS A 60 1.91 -9.18 8.30
N PRO A 61 2.79 -9.13 7.29
CA PRO A 61 3.62 -7.97 7.01
C PRO A 61 2.79 -6.76 6.58
N SER A 62 3.25 -5.58 6.99
CA SER A 62 2.64 -4.30 6.62
C SER A 62 3.72 -3.27 6.26
N CYS A 63 3.30 -2.11 5.75
CA CYS A 63 4.23 -1.09 5.28
C CYS A 63 4.76 -0.23 6.45
N LYS A 64 6.06 -0.31 6.75
CA LYS A 64 6.73 0.56 7.72
C LYS A 64 6.62 2.03 7.37
N LYS A 65 6.74 2.39 6.09
CA LYS A 65 6.66 3.78 5.64
C LYS A 65 5.29 4.41 5.90
N PHE A 66 4.21 3.63 5.77
CA PHE A 66 2.86 4.10 6.14
C PHE A 66 2.78 4.49 7.61
N ARG A 67 3.32 3.64 8.48
CA ARG A 67 3.36 3.92 9.92
C ARG A 67 4.20 5.14 10.27
N LEU A 68 5.32 5.34 9.57
CA LEU A 68 6.19 6.52 9.77
C LEU A 68 5.50 7.82 9.35
N ILE A 69 4.72 7.82 8.27
CA ILE A 69 4.05 9.03 7.76
C ILE A 69 2.77 9.31 8.56
N THR A 70 1.97 8.28 8.84
CA THR A 70 0.64 8.46 9.43
C THR A 70 0.59 8.28 10.94
N GLY A 71 1.68 7.80 11.55
CA GLY A 71 1.71 7.41 12.97
C GLY A 71 0.89 6.15 13.31
N ARG A 72 0.18 5.56 12.35
CA ARG A 72 -0.76 4.45 12.59
C ARG A 72 -0.25 3.13 12.05
N SER A 73 -0.62 2.04 12.73
CA SER A 73 -0.39 0.69 12.24
C SER A 73 -1.40 0.40 11.12
N GLY A 74 -0.94 0.46 9.88
CA GLY A 74 -1.75 0.13 8.71
C GLY A 74 -2.16 -1.34 8.67
N LYS A 75 -3.21 -1.64 7.89
CA LYS A 75 -3.59 -3.01 7.59
C LYS A 75 -2.44 -3.75 6.87
N PRO A 76 -2.38 -5.08 6.96
CA PRO A 76 -1.40 -5.87 6.24
C PRO A 76 -1.44 -5.62 4.74
N VAL A 77 -0.27 -5.50 4.14
CA VAL A 77 -0.11 -5.28 2.69
C VAL A 77 0.32 -6.61 2.05
N PRO A 78 -0.42 -7.16 1.09
CA PRO A 78 -0.01 -8.37 0.38
C PRO A 78 1.34 -8.17 -0.34
N GLY A 79 2.16 -9.22 -0.39
CA GLY A 79 3.48 -9.15 -1.02
C GLY A 79 3.41 -8.79 -2.52
N PHE A 80 2.48 -9.41 -3.24
CA PHE A 80 2.25 -9.20 -4.67
C PHE A 80 1.68 -7.82 -5.04
N THR A 81 1.34 -6.98 -4.05
CA THR A 81 0.81 -5.64 -4.32
C THR A 81 1.88 -4.80 -5.02
N PRO A 82 1.56 -4.11 -6.13
CA PRO A 82 2.50 -3.25 -6.83
C PRO A 82 3.09 -2.18 -5.92
N ALA A 83 4.40 -1.98 -6.00
CA ALA A 83 5.10 -1.04 -5.14
C ALA A 83 4.62 0.40 -5.31
N CYS A 84 4.69 1.17 -4.23
CA CYS A 84 4.35 2.59 -4.22
C CYS A 84 5.59 3.46 -4.49
N ARG A 85 5.41 4.76 -4.69
CA ARG A 85 6.50 5.74 -4.94
C ARG A 85 7.64 5.72 -3.92
N TYR A 86 7.39 5.25 -2.70
CA TYR A 86 8.38 5.13 -1.64
C TYR A 86 9.10 3.77 -1.63
N PHE A 87 9.05 3.03 -2.74
CA PHE A 87 9.74 1.77 -2.88
C PHE A 87 11.22 1.93 -2.58
N ASN A 88 11.71 1.13 -1.64
CA ASN A 88 13.12 0.98 -1.38
C ASN A 88 13.46 -0.49 -1.55
N LYS A 89 14.31 -0.83 -2.52
CA LYS A 89 14.65 -2.21 -2.82
C LYS A 89 15.31 -2.85 -1.59
N ARG A 90 14.82 -4.01 -1.16
CA ARG A 90 15.45 -4.78 -0.09
C ARG A 90 16.84 -5.22 -0.55
N THR A 91 17.87 -4.72 0.12
CA THR A 91 19.25 -5.21 0.00
C THR A 91 19.39 -6.47 0.86
N GLY A 92 18.74 -7.53 0.42
CA GLY A 92 18.80 -8.86 1.03
C GLY A 92 18.68 -9.86 -0.10
N GLY A 93 19.79 -10.05 -0.80
CA GLY A 93 19.91 -10.99 -1.91
C GLY A 93 19.58 -12.41 -1.48
N ALA A 94 19.24 -13.18 -2.50
CA ALA A 94 19.19 -14.63 -2.50
C ALA A 94 20.13 -15.28 -1.47
N ALA A 95 19.57 -16.19 -0.68
CA ALA A 95 20.24 -17.43 -0.32
C ALA A 95 19.34 -18.55 -0.84
#